data_AF-A0A7S2H0N3-F1
#
_entry.id   AF-A0A7S2H0N3-F1
#
_cell.length_a   1.000
_cell.length_b   1.000
_cell.length_c   1.000
_cell.angle_alpha   90.00
_cell.angle_beta   90.00
_cell.angle_gamma   90.00
#
_symmetry.space_group_name_H-M   'P 1'
#
loop_
_entity.id
_entity.type
_entity.pdbx_description
1 polymer ?
#
loop_
_entity_poly.entity_id
_entity_poly.type
_entity_poly.pdbx_seq_one_letter_code
_entity_poly.pdbx_strand_id
1 'polypeptide(L)'
;GMESYTESWIHFYDTFVWNAFGNYRDILRQVTFNPVMGKYLTHTGSSSFDHDGRQPNENYAREIMQLFSIGLELMNDDGTMKLDSKGEEIPTYTNEHIMSLAKVFTGFEPVTRRGNYEYTGNTNYIDPMMIDHLKHDTYPKVDLYGDYIGDGYPLCGDGQPGLPFLAKGAKYVYRANPGNAKVTVLRSGSALLA
;
A
#
# COMPACT_ATOMS: atom_id res chain seq x y z
N GLY A 1 -10.02 12.72 30.70
CA GLY A 1 -8.65 12.76 30.15
C GLY A 1 -8.45 11.57 29.24
N MET A 2 -7.55 11.66 28.27
CA MET A 2 -7.24 10.65 27.25
C MET A 2 -6.51 9.40 27.80
N GLU A 3 -6.83 8.98 29.04
CA GLU A 3 -6.12 7.89 29.73
C GLU A 3 -6.31 6.53 29.03
N SER A 4 -7.42 6.34 28.33
CA SER A 4 -7.78 5.06 27.71
C SER A 4 -7.09 4.73 26.38
N TYR A 5 -6.13 5.56 25.94
CA TYR A 5 -5.32 5.31 24.73
C TYR A 5 -3.81 5.17 25.02
N THR A 6 -3.39 5.32 26.28
CA THR A 6 -1.97 5.35 26.64
C THR A 6 -1.27 4.07 26.21
N GLU A 7 -1.85 2.91 26.50
CA GLU A 7 -1.28 1.62 26.06
C GLU A 7 -1.15 1.51 24.54
N SER A 8 -2.15 1.98 23.77
CA SER A 8 -2.10 1.93 22.30
C SER A 8 -0.98 2.79 21.70
N TRP A 9 -0.76 3.98 22.26
CA TRP A 9 0.31 4.87 21.82
C TRP A 9 1.70 4.36 22.23
N ILE A 10 1.83 3.80 23.43
CA ILE A 10 3.08 3.18 23.87
C ILE A 10 3.41 1.98 22.99
N HIS A 11 2.43 1.11 22.71
CA HIS A 11 2.63 -0.03 21.82
C HIS A 11 3.04 0.40 20.39
N PHE A 12 2.45 1.47 19.86
CA PHE A 12 2.88 2.04 18.59
C PHE A 12 4.32 2.58 18.67
N TYR A 13 4.69 3.26 19.75
CA TYR A 13 6.05 3.76 19.96
C TYR A 13 7.08 2.62 20.08
N ASP A 14 6.74 1.53 20.76
CA ASP A 14 7.60 0.35 20.93
C ASP A 14 8.01 -0.27 19.59
N THR A 15 7.18 -0.16 18.55
CA THR A 15 7.54 -0.55 17.18
C THR A 15 8.84 0.12 16.72
N PHE A 16 9.03 1.41 17.01
CA PHE A 16 10.26 2.12 16.64
C PHE A 16 11.42 1.76 17.55
N VAL A 17 11.16 1.52 18.85
CA VAL A 17 12.20 1.09 19.81
C VAL A 17 12.76 -0.27 19.42
N TRP A 18 11.90 -1.25 19.09
CA TRP A 18 12.33 -2.59 18.69
C TRP A 18 13.10 -2.60 17.37
N ASN A 19 12.77 -1.70 16.45
CA ASN A 19 13.42 -1.58 15.15
C ASN A 19 14.48 -0.46 15.12
N ALA A 20 14.93 0.06 16.26
CA ALA A 20 15.82 1.22 16.33
C ALA A 20 17.14 1.04 15.55
N PHE A 21 17.62 -0.21 15.43
CA PHE A 21 18.80 -0.59 14.65
C PHE A 21 18.46 -1.52 13.48
N GLY A 22 17.17 -1.63 13.14
CA GLY A 22 16.67 -2.47 12.06
C GLY A 22 16.69 -1.76 10.71
N ASN A 23 15.79 -2.18 9.81
CA ASN A 23 15.63 -1.58 8.49
C ASN A 23 14.22 -0.98 8.33
N TYR A 24 14.09 -0.06 7.37
CA TYR A 24 12.84 0.63 7.07
C TYR A 24 11.69 -0.31 6.68
N ARG A 25 11.99 -1.42 6.00
CA ARG A 25 10.96 -2.38 5.58
C ARG A 25 10.26 -3.02 6.77
N ASP A 26 11.00 -3.36 7.82
CA ASP A 26 10.42 -3.96 9.04
C ASP A 26 9.58 -2.96 9.83
N ILE A 27 10.04 -1.71 9.93
CA ILE A 27 9.27 -0.61 10.52
C ILE A 27 7.98 -0.40 9.74
N LEU A 28 8.07 -0.21 8.42
CA LEU A 28 6.93 0.05 7.55
C LEU A 28 5.90 -1.08 7.65
N ARG A 29 6.36 -2.34 7.68
CA ARG A 29 5.49 -3.50 7.87
C ARG A 29 4.74 -3.42 9.20
N GLN A 30 5.42 -3.24 10.32
CA GLN A 30 4.76 -3.19 11.64
C GLN A 30 3.80 -1.99 11.74
N VAL A 31 4.20 -0.83 11.23
CA VAL A 31 3.36 0.38 11.18
C VAL A 31 2.13 0.19 10.29
N THR A 32 2.26 -0.48 9.14
CA THR A 32 1.15 -0.75 8.21
C THR A 32 0.05 -1.56 8.88
N PHE A 33 0.45 -2.59 9.62
CA PHE A 33 -0.47 -3.49 10.31
C PHE A 33 -0.95 -2.94 11.66
N ASN A 34 -0.39 -1.84 12.16
CA ASN A 34 -0.81 -1.27 13.43
C ASN A 34 -2.17 -0.55 13.29
N PRO A 35 -3.20 -0.91 14.08
CA PRO A 35 -4.54 -0.33 13.99
C PRO A 35 -4.62 1.17 14.34
N VAL A 36 -3.71 1.70 15.15
CA VAL A 36 -3.61 3.15 15.41
C VAL A 36 -3.24 3.88 14.12
N MET A 37 -2.23 3.40 13.41
CA MET A 37 -1.84 3.96 12.10
C MET A 37 -2.91 3.73 11.04
N GLY A 38 -3.50 2.53 11.02
CA GLY A 38 -4.66 2.16 10.22
C GLY A 38 -5.77 3.20 10.24
N LYS A 39 -6.15 3.60 11.46
CA LYS A 39 -7.17 4.62 11.69
C LYS A 39 -6.65 6.02 11.35
N TYR A 40 -5.40 6.33 11.68
CA TYR A 40 -4.81 7.66 11.48
C TYR A 40 -4.71 8.04 9.99
N LEU A 41 -4.24 7.11 9.15
CA LEU A 41 -4.14 7.31 7.69
C LEU A 41 -5.25 6.62 6.91
N THR A 42 -6.29 6.18 7.62
CA THR A 42 -7.60 5.80 7.06
C THR A 42 -7.58 4.62 6.06
N HIS A 43 -6.57 3.74 6.15
CA HIS A 43 -6.57 2.48 5.38
C HIS A 43 -7.28 1.34 6.10
N THR A 44 -7.56 1.47 7.41
CA THR A 44 -8.49 0.55 8.09
C THR A 44 -9.87 0.61 7.44
N GLY A 45 -10.41 -0.54 7.04
CA GLY A 45 -11.70 -0.68 6.37
C GLY A 45 -11.73 -0.19 4.92
N SER A 46 -10.58 0.21 4.35
CA SER A 46 -10.47 0.48 2.92
C SER A 46 -10.68 -0.83 2.14
N SER A 47 -11.47 -0.78 1.09
CA SER A 47 -11.87 -1.93 0.28
C SER A 47 -11.42 -1.77 -1.17
N SER A 48 -11.37 -2.88 -1.89
CA SER A 48 -11.16 -2.90 -3.33
C SER A 48 -12.38 -2.35 -4.06
N PHE A 49 -12.16 -1.81 -5.26
CA PHE A 49 -13.24 -1.34 -6.12
C PHE A 49 -14.22 -2.47 -6.47
N ASP A 50 -13.75 -3.69 -6.63
CA ASP A 50 -14.58 -4.85 -6.95
C ASP A 50 -15.51 -5.25 -5.79
N HIS A 51 -15.14 -4.94 -4.55
CA HIS A 51 -15.94 -5.27 -3.37
C HIS A 51 -17.19 -4.38 -3.23
N ASP A 52 -17.06 -3.06 -3.40
CA ASP A 52 -18.17 -2.12 -3.16
C ASP A 52 -18.28 -0.94 -4.12
N GLY A 53 -17.48 -0.91 -5.19
CA GLY A 53 -17.48 0.15 -6.20
C GLY A 53 -16.81 1.45 -5.77
N ARG A 54 -16.19 1.52 -4.59
CA ARG A 54 -15.46 2.71 -4.12
C ARG A 54 -13.99 2.60 -4.49
N GLN A 55 -13.37 3.74 -4.79
CA GLN A 55 -11.92 3.77 -4.98
C GLN A 55 -11.23 3.49 -3.63
N PRO A 56 -10.17 2.67 -3.62
CA PRO A 56 -9.34 2.47 -2.43
C PRO A 56 -8.87 3.80 -1.84
N ASN A 57 -8.77 3.86 -0.51
CA ASN A 57 -8.28 5.05 0.17
C ASN A 57 -6.78 5.26 -0.11
N GLU A 58 -6.46 6.39 -0.72
CA GLU A 58 -5.10 6.72 -1.16
C GLU A 58 -4.20 7.29 -0.06
N ASN A 59 -4.74 7.75 1.06
CA ASN A 59 -4.00 8.53 2.05
C ASN A 59 -2.75 7.80 2.54
N TYR A 60 -2.86 6.53 2.94
CA TYR A 60 -1.70 5.78 3.44
C TYR A 60 -0.61 5.62 2.38
N ALA A 61 -0.98 5.27 1.14
CA ALA A 61 -0.04 5.14 0.03
C ALA A 61 0.64 6.47 -0.31
N ARG A 62 -0.13 7.56 -0.30
CA ARG A 62 0.36 8.92 -0.53
C ARG A 62 1.37 9.33 0.54
N GLU A 63 1.03 9.20 1.82
CA GLU A 63 1.90 9.64 2.91
C GLU A 63 3.18 8.80 3.02
N ILE A 64 3.13 7.50 2.70
CA ILE A 64 4.35 6.67 2.62
C ILE A 64 5.34 7.27 1.63
N MET A 65 4.89 7.60 0.41
CA MET A 65 5.76 8.15 -0.62
C MET A 65 6.16 9.60 -0.29
N GLN A 66 5.19 10.42 0.08
CA GLN A 66 5.37 11.86 0.21
C GLN A 66 6.12 12.26 1.47
N LEU A 67 5.77 11.69 2.62
CA LEU A 67 6.27 12.14 3.92
C LEU A 67 7.25 11.17 4.57
N PHE A 68 7.15 9.88 4.26
CA PHE A 68 7.93 8.85 4.97
C PHE A 68 9.04 8.19 4.15
N SER A 69 9.19 8.55 2.87
CA SER A 69 10.24 7.95 2.02
C SER A 69 10.79 8.91 0.98
N ILE A 70 10.25 8.90 -0.24
CA ILE A 70 10.88 9.43 -1.45
C ILE A 70 10.65 10.93 -1.68
N GLY A 71 9.66 11.54 -1.03
CA GLY A 71 9.34 12.96 -1.20
C GLY A 71 8.60 13.24 -2.51
N LEU A 72 8.39 14.52 -2.81
CA LEU A 72 7.65 14.99 -3.99
C LEU A 72 8.50 15.01 -5.27
N GLU A 73 9.76 15.41 -5.15
CA GLU A 73 10.65 15.70 -6.27
C GLU A 73 11.92 14.82 -6.21
N LEU A 74 12.41 14.40 -7.37
CA LEU A 74 13.64 13.63 -7.48
C LEU A 74 14.85 14.50 -7.17
N MET A 75 15.76 13.96 -6.38
CA MET A 75 17.04 14.60 -6.03
C MET A 75 18.22 13.82 -6.62
N ASN A 76 19.32 14.53 -6.87
CA ASN A 76 20.64 13.96 -7.09
C ASN A 76 21.22 13.46 -5.75
N ASP A 77 22.31 12.69 -5.81
CA ASP A 77 22.97 12.13 -4.61
C ASP A 77 23.54 13.22 -3.67
N ASP A 78 23.76 14.44 -4.18
CA ASP A 78 24.21 15.60 -3.41
C ASP A 78 23.06 16.40 -2.77
N GLY A 79 21.80 15.96 -2.95
CA GLY A 79 20.60 16.59 -2.41
C GLY A 79 20.06 17.75 -3.26
N THR A 80 20.65 18.05 -4.41
CA THR A 80 20.10 19.04 -5.35
C THR A 80 18.94 18.47 -6.17
N MET A 81 17.98 19.30 -6.57
CA MET A 81 16.85 18.84 -7.38
C MET A 81 17.28 18.40 -8.78
N LYS A 82 16.71 17.30 -9.24
CA LYS A 82 16.89 16.83 -10.61
C LYS A 82 15.92 17.57 -11.52
N LEU A 83 16.46 18.19 -12.57
CA LEU A 83 15.68 18.99 -13.52
C LEU A 83 15.50 18.25 -14.85
N ASP A 84 14.36 18.47 -15.49
CA ASP A 84 14.08 18.00 -16.85
C ASP A 84 14.78 18.86 -17.91
N SER A 85 14.55 18.57 -19.19
CA SER A 85 15.14 19.34 -20.31
C SER A 85 14.69 20.80 -20.38
N LYS A 86 13.64 21.18 -19.63
CA LYS A 86 13.09 22.53 -19.56
C LYS A 86 13.54 23.27 -18.30
N GLY A 87 14.27 22.61 -17.41
CA GLY A 87 14.71 23.19 -16.15
C GLY A 87 13.69 23.08 -15.02
N GLU A 88 12.65 22.25 -15.18
CA GLU A 88 11.62 22.02 -14.16
C GLU A 88 11.96 20.80 -13.30
N GLU A 89 11.57 20.81 -12.03
CA GLU A 89 11.75 19.68 -11.11
C GLU A 89 10.99 18.44 -11.60
N ILE A 90 11.59 17.26 -11.39
CA ILE A 90 10.99 15.99 -11.83
C ILE A 90 10.27 15.32 -10.65
N PRO A 91 8.94 15.13 -10.71
CA PRO A 91 8.21 14.50 -9.63
C PRO A 91 8.61 13.03 -9.45
N THR A 92 8.67 12.57 -8.20
CA THR A 92 9.03 11.19 -7.84
C THR A 92 7.94 10.18 -8.23
N TYR A 93 6.69 10.60 -8.22
CA TYR A 93 5.53 9.77 -8.54
C TYR A 93 4.42 10.57 -9.19
N THR A 94 3.43 9.87 -9.73
CA THR A 94 2.21 10.46 -10.27
C THR A 94 1.00 10.03 -9.46
N ASN A 95 -0.15 10.66 -9.69
CA ASN A 95 -1.40 10.20 -9.09
C ASN A 95 -1.75 8.76 -9.48
N GLU A 96 -1.30 8.29 -10.65
CA GLU A 96 -1.48 6.89 -11.06
C GLU A 96 -0.75 5.92 -10.12
N HIS A 97 0.47 6.26 -9.70
CA HIS A 97 1.23 5.46 -8.74
C HIS A 97 0.54 5.45 -7.37
N ILE A 98 0.05 6.60 -6.90
CA ILE A 98 -0.68 6.70 -5.62
C ILE A 98 -1.89 5.78 -5.62
N MET A 99 -2.73 5.87 -6.67
CA MET A 99 -3.95 5.07 -6.77
C MET A 99 -3.66 3.59 -6.98
N SER A 100 -2.59 3.26 -7.69
CA SER A 100 -2.11 1.89 -7.85
C SER A 100 -1.66 1.28 -6.52
N LEU A 101 -0.83 2.00 -5.77
CA LEU A 101 -0.32 1.55 -4.46
C LEU A 101 -1.39 1.57 -3.37
N ALA A 102 -2.41 2.44 -3.46
CA ALA A 102 -3.56 2.44 -2.55
C ALA A 102 -4.26 1.07 -2.49
N LYS A 103 -4.29 0.35 -3.61
CA LYS A 103 -4.86 -1.01 -3.68
C LYS A 103 -4.11 -2.01 -2.80
N VAL A 104 -2.80 -1.83 -2.58
CA VAL A 104 -2.00 -2.68 -1.67
C VAL A 104 -2.55 -2.61 -0.25
N PHE A 105 -3.15 -1.48 0.13
CA PHE A 105 -3.61 -1.23 1.50
C PHE A 105 -5.13 -1.42 1.67
N THR A 106 -5.74 -2.24 0.82
CA THR A 106 -7.14 -2.65 0.93
C THR A 106 -7.30 -3.89 1.82
N GLY A 107 -8.47 -4.06 2.42
CA GLY A 107 -8.83 -5.22 3.25
C GLY A 107 -8.28 -5.19 4.67
N PHE A 108 -7.57 -4.15 5.10
CA PHE A 108 -7.05 -4.08 6.47
C PHE A 108 -8.18 -3.86 7.47
N GLU A 109 -8.42 -4.84 8.34
CA GLU A 109 -9.49 -4.83 9.33
C GLU A 109 -8.93 -5.05 10.74
N PRO A 110 -9.48 -4.37 11.77
CA PRO A 110 -9.12 -4.63 13.15
C PRO A 110 -9.49 -6.04 13.54
N VAL A 111 -8.66 -6.68 14.38
CA VAL A 111 -9.00 -7.97 14.96
C VAL A 111 -10.06 -7.83 16.05
N THR A 112 -10.69 -8.96 16.39
CA THR A 112 -11.65 -9.02 17.49
C THR A 112 -11.00 -8.63 18.81
N ARG A 113 -11.83 -8.08 19.70
CA ARG A 113 -11.40 -7.68 21.04
C ARG A 113 -10.96 -8.90 21.85
N ARG A 114 -9.83 -8.80 22.56
CA ARG A 114 -9.41 -9.74 23.60
C ARG A 114 -9.34 -9.07 24.99
N GLY A 115 -9.12 -9.84 26.04
CA GLY A 115 -8.89 -9.29 27.39
C GLY A 115 -7.43 -8.82 27.58
N ASN A 116 -7.14 -8.26 28.76
CA ASN A 116 -5.80 -7.88 29.23
C ASN A 116 -5.13 -6.70 28.51
N TYR A 117 -5.90 -5.71 28.06
CA TYR A 117 -5.38 -4.40 27.62
C TYR A 117 -6.45 -3.29 27.82
N GLU A 118 -6.01 -2.04 27.91
CA GLU A 118 -6.82 -0.83 27.94
C GLU A 118 -7.54 -0.64 26.61
N TYR A 119 -8.87 -0.51 26.64
CA TYR A 119 -9.66 -0.39 25.42
C TYR A 119 -10.56 0.84 25.42
N THR A 120 -10.78 1.37 24.22
CA THR A 120 -11.79 2.38 23.93
C THR A 120 -12.83 1.80 22.98
N GLY A 121 -14.04 1.54 23.48
CA GLY A 121 -15.11 0.96 22.67
C GLY A 121 -14.86 -0.50 22.31
N ASN A 122 -15.18 -0.89 21.07
CA ASN A 122 -15.14 -2.29 20.62
C ASN A 122 -13.96 -2.62 19.69
N THR A 123 -13.05 -1.67 19.45
CA THR A 123 -11.92 -1.86 18.52
C THR A 123 -10.65 -2.24 19.26
N ASN A 124 -9.92 -3.22 18.73
CA ASN A 124 -8.59 -3.59 19.20
C ASN A 124 -7.54 -2.68 18.55
N TYR A 125 -6.86 -1.87 19.36
CA TYR A 125 -5.80 -0.94 18.92
C TYR A 125 -4.38 -1.42 19.28
N ILE A 126 -4.25 -2.62 19.84
CA ILE A 126 -2.96 -3.21 20.23
C ILE A 126 -2.53 -4.21 19.17
N ASP A 127 -3.38 -5.18 18.87
CA ASP A 127 -3.00 -6.28 18.00
C ASP A 127 -2.94 -5.85 16.52
N PRO A 128 -2.03 -6.44 15.72
CA PRO A 128 -1.97 -6.19 14.29
C PRO A 128 -3.32 -6.45 13.60
N MET A 129 -3.69 -5.56 12.69
CA MET A 129 -4.82 -5.75 11.78
C MET A 129 -4.64 -7.02 10.94
N MET A 130 -5.73 -7.55 10.40
CA MET A 130 -5.69 -8.66 9.44
C MET A 130 -6.19 -8.18 8.09
N ILE A 131 -5.76 -8.84 7.02
CA ILE A 131 -6.27 -8.59 5.68
C ILE A 131 -7.48 -9.49 5.46
N ASP A 132 -8.65 -8.89 5.33
CA ASP A 132 -9.85 -9.53 4.80
C ASP A 132 -9.69 -9.70 3.28
N HIS A 133 -9.42 -10.95 2.87
CA HIS A 133 -9.19 -11.29 1.47
C HIS A 133 -10.39 -10.97 0.56
N LEU A 134 -11.61 -10.88 1.08
CA LEU A 134 -12.80 -10.54 0.28
C LEU A 134 -12.85 -9.04 -0.04
N LYS A 135 -12.17 -8.21 0.76
CA LYS A 135 -12.08 -6.76 0.58
C LYS A 135 -10.76 -6.32 -0.05
N HIS A 136 -9.78 -7.22 -0.12
CA HIS A 136 -8.48 -6.92 -0.72
C HIS A 136 -8.56 -6.91 -2.25
N ASP A 137 -7.90 -5.95 -2.87
CA ASP A 137 -7.71 -5.91 -4.32
C ASP A 137 -6.68 -6.98 -4.67
N THR A 138 -7.02 -7.96 -5.51
CA THR A 138 -6.11 -9.06 -5.88
C THR A 138 -5.42 -8.85 -7.23
N TYR A 139 -5.62 -7.70 -7.87
CA TYR A 139 -5.09 -7.44 -9.21
C TYR A 139 -3.65 -6.92 -9.16
N PRO A 140 -2.88 -7.08 -10.25
CA PRO A 140 -1.56 -6.48 -10.36
C PRO A 140 -1.59 -4.97 -10.15
N LYS A 141 -0.67 -4.46 -9.32
CA LYS A 141 -0.48 -3.04 -9.01
C LYS A 141 0.80 -2.55 -9.64
N VAL A 142 0.74 -1.46 -10.40
CA VAL A 142 1.93 -0.80 -10.98
C VAL A 142 2.80 -0.21 -9.86
N ASP A 143 4.11 -0.43 -9.94
CA ASP A 143 5.11 0.18 -9.04
C ASP A 143 5.63 1.54 -9.57
N LEU A 144 6.65 2.12 -8.92
CA LEU A 144 7.21 3.41 -9.32
C LEU A 144 8.04 3.36 -10.61
N TYR A 145 8.50 2.19 -11.01
CA TYR A 145 9.40 1.99 -12.14
C TYR A 145 8.69 1.42 -13.38
N GLY A 146 7.38 1.20 -13.27
CA GLY A 146 6.53 0.66 -14.35
C GLY A 146 6.47 -0.86 -14.38
N ASP A 147 7.03 -1.53 -13.37
CA ASP A 147 6.82 -2.95 -13.11
C ASP A 147 5.53 -3.17 -12.30
N TYR A 148 5.23 -4.42 -11.97
CA TYR A 148 3.99 -4.80 -11.29
C TYR A 148 4.26 -5.60 -10.03
N ILE A 149 3.48 -5.31 -8.99
CA ILE A 149 3.41 -6.02 -7.72
C ILE A 149 2.11 -6.82 -7.73
N GLY A 150 2.21 -8.14 -7.54
CA GLY A 150 1.07 -9.03 -7.38
C GLY A 150 1.00 -9.60 -5.97
N ASP A 151 -0.20 -10.00 -5.53
CA ASP A 151 -0.43 -10.52 -4.17
C ASP A 151 -0.02 -12.01 -4.01
N GLY A 152 0.37 -12.67 -5.10
CA GLY A 152 0.92 -14.02 -5.11
C GLY A 152 1.35 -14.46 -6.51
N TYR A 153 2.05 -15.60 -6.58
CA TYR A 153 2.28 -16.25 -7.86
C TYR A 153 0.98 -16.90 -8.34
N PRO A 154 0.59 -16.72 -9.60
CA PRO A 154 -0.53 -17.47 -10.16
C PRO A 154 -0.16 -18.96 -10.17
N LEU A 155 -0.88 -19.79 -9.41
CA LEU A 155 -0.66 -21.24 -9.39
C LEU A 155 -1.39 -21.88 -10.57
N CYS A 156 -0.84 -22.97 -11.10
CA CYS A 156 -1.49 -23.72 -12.19
C CYS A 156 -2.89 -24.25 -11.81
N GLY A 157 -3.16 -24.39 -10.51
CA GLY A 157 -4.44 -24.82 -9.94
C GLY A 157 -5.50 -23.72 -9.78
N ASP A 158 -5.13 -22.44 -9.92
CA ASP A 158 -6.04 -21.29 -9.75
C ASP A 158 -7.02 -21.12 -10.93
N GLY A 159 -7.11 -22.13 -11.79
CA GLY A 159 -7.97 -22.13 -12.97
C GLY A 159 -7.50 -21.13 -14.03
N GLN A 160 -6.44 -21.46 -14.78
CA GLN A 160 -6.07 -20.70 -15.97
C GLN A 160 -6.11 -21.60 -17.20
N PRO A 161 -7.16 -21.42 -18.03
CA PRO A 161 -7.13 -20.38 -19.05
C PRO A 161 -8.45 -19.60 -19.11
N GLY A 162 -8.41 -18.28 -18.84
CA GLY A 162 -9.61 -17.43 -18.95
C GLY A 162 -9.49 -16.06 -18.30
N LEU A 163 -8.55 -15.88 -17.36
CA LEU A 163 -8.30 -14.58 -16.74
C LEU A 163 -7.48 -13.69 -17.70
N PRO A 164 -8.04 -12.57 -18.19
CA PRO A 164 -7.42 -11.78 -19.25
C PRO A 164 -6.04 -11.22 -18.90
N PHE A 165 -5.74 -11.06 -17.61
CA PHE A 165 -4.48 -10.47 -17.12
C PHE A 165 -3.32 -11.47 -16.99
N LEU A 166 -3.53 -12.75 -17.29
CA LEU A 166 -2.50 -13.80 -17.21
C LEU A 166 -2.13 -14.38 -18.58
N ALA A 167 -2.84 -13.97 -19.63
CA ALA A 167 -2.52 -14.36 -20.99
C ALA A 167 -1.18 -13.74 -21.43
N LYS A 168 -0.35 -14.53 -22.11
CA LYS A 168 0.87 -14.02 -22.74
C LYS A 168 0.49 -12.90 -23.73
N GLY A 169 0.97 -11.69 -23.49
CA GLY A 169 0.63 -10.52 -24.29
C GLY A 169 -0.58 -9.71 -23.80
N ALA A 170 -1.19 -10.11 -22.68
CA ALA A 170 -2.25 -9.35 -22.03
C ALA A 170 -1.79 -7.95 -21.67
N LYS A 171 -2.72 -7.00 -21.74
CA LYS A 171 -2.47 -5.62 -21.34
C LYS A 171 -3.38 -5.21 -20.20
N TYR A 172 -2.79 -4.86 -19.06
CA TYR A 172 -3.52 -4.22 -17.97
C TYR A 172 -3.55 -2.72 -18.23
N VAL A 173 -4.75 -2.15 -18.26
CA VAL A 173 -4.97 -0.71 -18.42
C VAL A 173 -5.68 -0.23 -17.18
N TYR A 174 -4.96 0.48 -16.33
CA TYR A 174 -5.58 1.14 -15.20
C TYR A 174 -6.37 2.35 -15.71
N ARG A 175 -7.71 2.26 -15.69
CA ARG A 175 -8.61 3.33 -16.15
C ARG A 175 -9.07 4.19 -14.98
N ALA A 176 -8.14 4.84 -14.28
CA ALA A 176 -8.54 5.84 -13.26
C ALA A 176 -8.75 7.25 -13.82
N ASN A 177 -8.52 7.50 -15.11
CA ASN A 177 -8.86 8.78 -15.73
C ASN A 177 -9.03 8.61 -17.24
N PRO A 178 -10.16 9.00 -17.86
CA PRO A 178 -10.42 8.79 -19.29
C PRO A 178 -9.52 9.61 -20.24
N GLY A 179 -8.58 10.40 -19.72
CA GLY A 179 -7.77 11.33 -20.52
C GLY A 179 -6.46 10.79 -21.10
N ASN A 180 -5.81 9.76 -20.52
CA ASN A 180 -4.48 9.29 -20.96
C ASN A 180 -4.17 7.87 -20.48
N ALA A 181 -4.98 6.88 -20.88
CA ALA A 181 -4.74 5.49 -20.51
C ALA A 181 -3.49 4.93 -21.22
N LYS A 182 -2.39 4.71 -20.48
CA LYS A 182 -1.24 3.94 -20.97
C LYS A 182 -1.58 2.44 -20.94
N VAL A 183 -1.21 1.74 -22.02
CA VAL A 183 -1.61 0.34 -22.27
C VAL A 183 -0.34 -0.52 -22.42
N THR A 184 0.00 -1.34 -21.42
CA THR A 184 1.28 -2.09 -21.38
C THR A 184 1.09 -3.60 -21.55
N VAL A 185 1.97 -4.24 -22.32
CA VAL A 185 2.01 -5.70 -22.61
C VAL A 185 2.86 -6.43 -21.57
N LEU A 186 2.34 -7.49 -20.96
CA LEU A 186 3.11 -8.34 -20.06
C LEU A 186 4.29 -9.00 -20.80
N ARG A 187 5.52 -8.78 -20.30
CA ARG A 187 6.73 -9.47 -20.74
C ARG A 187 7.03 -10.65 -19.83
N SER A 188 7.76 -11.64 -20.34
CA SER A 188 8.02 -12.91 -19.66
C SER A 188 8.82 -12.83 -18.35
N GLY A 189 9.26 -11.63 -17.93
CA GLY A 189 10.07 -11.40 -16.73
C GLY A 189 9.40 -10.58 -15.64
N SER A 190 8.13 -10.18 -15.79
CA SER A 190 7.41 -9.36 -14.80
C SER A 190 6.99 -10.13 -13.53
N ALA A 191 7.38 -11.41 -13.42
CA ALA A 191 7.30 -12.17 -12.19
C ALA A 191 8.72 -12.18 -11.57
N LEU A 192 8.97 -11.31 -10.61
CA LEU A 192 10.21 -11.32 -9.82
C LEU A 192 10.39 -12.72 -9.20
N LEU A 193 11.49 -13.40 -9.51
CA LEU A 193 12.03 -14.57 -8.82
C LEU A 193 13.37 -14.16 -8.20
N ALA A 194 13.45 -14.21 -6.88
CA ALA A 194 14.57 -14.74 -6.09
C ALA A 194 14.07 -15.01 -4.68
#